data_AF-A0A1L9VVP2-F1
#
_entry.id   AF-A0A1L9VVP2-F1
#
_cell.length_a   1.000
_cell.length_b   1.000
_cell.length_c   1.000
_cell.angle_alpha   90.00
_cell.angle_beta   90.00
_cell.angle_gamma   90.00
#
_symmetry.space_group_name_H-M   'P 1'
#
loop_
_entity.id
_entity.type
_entity.pdbx_description
1 polymer ?
#
loop_
_entity_poly.entity_id
_entity_poly.type
_entity_poly.pdbx_seq_one_letter_code
_entity_poly.pdbx_strand_id
1 'polypeptide(L)'
;MLQTSIIGILYALSLWSATNAENITSDSYFYGQSPPVYPSPEGTGSGSWATAYRKARDLVEKLSPEEKVSLTAGVKLDDGCMGNIPAIPRVGFLGLCESDAENGLRMTDYVNGWSSGIHVGASWSKDLTRQRGMHMGQEFRNKGVHVLLGPVVGPIGRVATGGRNWEGFSSDPYLTGELGAETVKGIQSAGVSASTKAGHYIGNEQELHRNPETDAQGENVESVSSNIDDTTIHELYLWPFQDAVRAGNASVMCSYQRINNSYGCQNSKTLNSLLKGELGFQGYVITDWYAQHAGIVAANAGLDMVMPITTLWGLNLTDAIANGTMDASRLDDMVTRIIASWYQLGQDTSFPPTGIGMPHDVNANHQRIIAKYPAERETLLQSAIEGHVLVKNVEGALPLQTPQLLSVFGYDAR
;
A
#
# COMPACT_ATOMS: atom_id res chain seq x y z
N MET A 1 44.63 -35.00 -44.41
CA MET A 1 43.20 -35.37 -44.26
C MET A 1 42.94 -35.85 -42.82
N LEU A 2 43.31 -35.07 -41.80
CA LEU A 2 43.10 -35.43 -40.38
C LEU A 2 43.20 -34.21 -39.43
N GLN A 3 42.90 -33.00 -39.90
CA GLN A 3 43.00 -31.77 -39.09
C GLN A 3 41.76 -30.87 -39.16
N THR A 4 40.76 -31.22 -39.98
CA THR A 4 39.48 -30.49 -40.09
C THR A 4 38.35 -31.11 -39.29
N SER A 5 38.54 -32.28 -38.68
CA SER A 5 37.47 -33.00 -37.95
C SER A 5 37.42 -32.69 -36.43
N ILE A 6 38.41 -31.99 -35.87
CA ILE A 6 38.45 -31.70 -34.42
C ILE A 6 37.75 -30.37 -34.08
N ILE A 7 37.69 -29.43 -35.02
CA ILE A 7 37.05 -28.11 -34.81
C ILE A 7 35.51 -28.21 -34.87
N GLY A 8 34.95 -29.18 -35.62
CA GLY A 8 33.50 -29.41 -35.68
C GLY A 8 32.90 -30.02 -34.41
N ILE A 9 33.68 -30.77 -33.62
CA ILE A 9 33.20 -31.42 -32.40
C ILE A 9 33.18 -30.44 -31.21
N LEU A 10 34.10 -29.47 -31.18
CA LEU A 10 34.11 -28.43 -30.13
C LEU A 10 32.99 -27.40 -30.28
N TYR A 11 32.55 -27.09 -31.51
CA TYR A 11 31.36 -26.24 -31.72
C TYR A 11 30.03 -26.97 -31.47
N ALA A 12 30.00 -28.30 -31.62
CA ALA A 12 28.82 -29.10 -31.28
C ALA A 12 28.65 -29.28 -29.76
N LEU A 13 29.75 -29.25 -28.99
CA LEU A 13 29.71 -29.32 -27.52
C LEU A 13 29.38 -27.98 -26.85
N SER A 14 29.68 -26.84 -27.48
CA SER A 14 29.30 -25.52 -26.97
C SER A 14 27.81 -25.17 -27.17
N LEU A 15 27.08 -25.95 -27.96
CA LEU A 15 25.62 -25.83 -28.16
C LEU A 15 24.82 -26.83 -27.30
N TRP A 16 25.49 -27.66 -26.51
CA TRP A 16 24.91 -28.60 -25.55
C TRP A 16 25.10 -28.14 -24.10
N SER A 17 25.09 -26.83 -23.91
CA SER A 17 24.87 -26.19 -22.61
C SER A 17 23.71 -25.20 -22.72
N ALA A 18 22.66 -25.59 -23.44
CA ALA A 18 21.33 -25.22 -22.99
C ALA A 18 21.19 -25.91 -21.65
N THR A 19 21.40 -25.17 -20.57
CA THR A 19 20.99 -25.59 -19.23
C THR A 19 19.59 -26.15 -19.37
N ASN A 20 19.42 -27.46 -19.15
CA ASN A 20 18.11 -27.99 -18.81
C ASN A 20 17.69 -27.18 -17.59
N ALA A 21 16.84 -26.18 -17.78
CA ALA A 21 16.18 -25.54 -16.65
C ALA A 21 15.41 -26.69 -16.00
N GLU A 22 15.91 -27.18 -14.87
CA GLU A 22 15.18 -28.16 -14.07
C GLU A 22 13.78 -27.58 -13.88
N ASN A 23 12.77 -28.35 -14.26
CA ASN A 23 11.41 -27.92 -14.02
C ASN A 23 11.21 -27.95 -12.50
N ILE A 24 11.28 -26.78 -11.86
CA ILE A 24 11.15 -26.66 -10.41
C ILE A 24 9.68 -26.92 -10.07
N THR A 25 9.39 -28.13 -9.59
CA THR A 25 8.03 -28.57 -9.24
C THR A 25 7.74 -28.47 -7.74
N SER A 26 8.70 -27.98 -6.94
CA SER A 26 8.54 -27.84 -5.49
C SER A 26 9.13 -26.53 -4.99
N ASP A 27 8.34 -25.81 -4.20
CA ASP A 27 8.75 -24.59 -3.50
C ASP A 27 9.91 -24.82 -2.52
N SER A 28 10.16 -26.07 -2.11
CA SER A 28 11.31 -26.42 -1.27
C SER A 28 12.66 -26.06 -1.91
N TYR A 29 12.72 -26.02 -3.24
CA TYR A 29 13.91 -25.55 -3.99
C TYR A 29 14.30 -24.11 -3.61
N PHE A 30 13.32 -23.28 -3.29
CA PHE A 30 13.51 -21.87 -2.98
C PHE A 30 13.61 -21.59 -1.47
N TYR A 31 13.63 -22.63 -0.64
CA TYR A 31 13.69 -22.47 0.81
C TYR A 31 14.95 -21.70 1.24
N GLY A 32 14.76 -20.66 2.07
CA GLY A 32 15.84 -19.82 2.57
C GLY A 32 16.27 -18.66 1.66
N GLN A 33 15.64 -18.48 0.49
CA GLN A 33 15.92 -17.32 -0.37
C GLN A 33 15.45 -15.99 0.22
N SER A 34 14.46 -16.01 1.12
CA SER A 34 14.15 -14.92 2.03
C SER A 34 14.68 -15.26 3.43
N PRO A 35 15.81 -14.67 3.87
CA PRO A 35 16.39 -14.98 5.17
C PRO A 35 15.46 -14.59 6.33
N PRO A 36 15.28 -15.45 7.35
CA PRO A 36 14.42 -15.12 8.48
C PRO A 36 15.05 -14.03 9.35
N VAL A 37 14.27 -13.01 9.73
CA VAL A 37 14.72 -11.93 10.62
C VAL A 37 13.73 -11.75 11.78
N TYR A 38 14.16 -12.14 12.97
CA TYR A 38 13.37 -12.11 14.19
C TYR A 38 14.24 -11.65 15.38
N PRO A 39 13.65 -11.06 16.44
CA PRO A 39 12.23 -10.70 16.58
C PRO A 39 11.82 -9.52 15.69
N SER A 40 10.51 -9.28 15.56
CA SER A 40 10.00 -8.03 14.95
C SER A 40 10.42 -6.84 15.81
N PRO A 41 11.08 -5.80 15.25
CA PRO A 41 11.45 -4.61 16.00
C PRO A 41 10.23 -3.90 16.59
N GLU A 42 10.29 -3.62 17.90
CA GLU A 42 9.26 -2.83 18.58
C GLU A 42 9.36 -1.35 18.20
N GLY A 43 8.22 -0.68 18.13
CA GLY A 43 8.12 0.74 17.88
C GLY A 43 8.66 1.55 19.05
N THR A 44 9.57 2.48 18.77
CA THR A 44 10.27 3.26 19.80
C THR A 44 9.62 4.62 20.04
N GLY A 45 8.76 5.09 19.14
CA GLY A 45 8.22 6.44 19.16
C GLY A 45 9.30 7.49 18.87
N SER A 46 10.23 7.19 17.99
CA SER A 46 11.33 8.11 17.65
C SER A 46 10.83 9.40 16.98
N GLY A 47 11.55 10.50 17.19
CA GLY A 47 11.26 11.79 16.55
C GLY A 47 9.87 12.33 16.88
N SER A 48 9.09 12.65 15.83
CA SER A 48 7.75 13.24 15.96
C SER A 48 6.72 12.30 16.61
N TRP A 49 7.01 11.00 16.68
CA TRP A 49 6.08 9.97 17.17
C TRP A 49 6.08 9.84 18.70
N ALA A 50 7.00 10.48 19.42
CA ALA A 50 7.22 10.24 20.85
C ALA A 50 5.98 10.48 21.72
N THR A 51 5.21 11.53 21.43
CA THR A 51 3.99 11.84 22.17
C THR A 51 2.86 10.88 21.82
N ALA A 52 2.71 10.53 20.54
CA ALA A 52 1.70 9.59 20.08
C ALA A 52 1.92 8.20 20.67
N TYR A 53 3.17 7.71 20.67
CA TYR A 53 3.55 6.43 21.27
C TYR A 53 3.31 6.39 22.78
N ARG A 54 3.61 7.47 23.50
CA ARG A 54 3.35 7.54 24.94
C ARG A 54 1.85 7.37 25.24
N LYS A 55 1.02 8.17 24.56
CA LYS A 55 -0.44 8.07 24.68
C LYS A 55 -0.96 6.68 24.26
N ALA A 56 -0.39 6.10 23.21
CA ALA A 56 -0.77 4.78 22.73
C ALA A 56 -0.48 3.69 23.76
N ARG A 57 0.73 3.67 24.34
CA ARG A 57 1.08 2.72 25.41
C ARG A 57 0.16 2.86 26.63
N ASP A 58 -0.11 4.09 27.07
CA ASP A 58 -1.04 4.36 28.17
C ASP A 58 -2.47 3.84 27.88
N LEU A 59 -2.89 3.82 26.61
CA LEU A 59 -4.18 3.26 26.20
C LEU A 59 -4.13 1.74 26.13
N VAL A 60 -3.07 1.17 25.55
CA VAL A 60 -2.85 -0.29 25.40
C VAL A 60 -2.82 -0.99 26.75
N GLU A 61 -2.22 -0.38 27.77
CA GLU A 61 -2.21 -0.92 29.14
C GLU A 61 -3.61 -1.07 29.75
N LYS A 62 -4.60 -0.32 29.25
CA LYS A 62 -5.99 -0.36 29.74
C LYS A 62 -6.85 -1.35 28.96
N LEU A 63 -6.34 -1.94 27.87
CA LEU A 63 -7.08 -2.87 27.02
C LEU A 63 -7.00 -4.30 27.56
N SER A 64 -8.11 -5.03 27.49
CA SER A 64 -8.09 -6.48 27.68
C SER A 64 -7.38 -7.19 26.51
N PRO A 65 -6.92 -8.45 26.68
CA PRO A 65 -6.36 -9.22 25.57
C PRO A 65 -7.30 -9.31 24.35
N GLU A 66 -8.61 -9.46 24.58
CA GLU A 66 -9.62 -9.54 23.53
C GLU A 66 -9.80 -8.20 22.81
N GLU A 67 -9.78 -7.09 23.55
CA GLU A 67 -9.78 -5.74 22.99
C GLU A 67 -8.50 -5.45 22.19
N LYS A 68 -7.34 -5.94 22.61
CA LYS A 68 -6.09 -5.84 21.84
C LYS A 68 -6.20 -6.61 20.52
N VAL A 69 -6.67 -7.85 20.58
CA VAL A 69 -6.84 -8.69 19.39
C VAL A 69 -7.87 -8.09 18.42
N SER A 70 -8.97 -7.52 18.90
CA SER A 70 -9.99 -6.92 18.04
C SER A 70 -9.47 -5.73 17.22
N LEU A 71 -8.41 -5.07 17.66
CA LEU A 71 -7.76 -3.99 16.91
C LEU A 71 -6.82 -4.47 15.81
N THR A 72 -6.45 -5.77 15.80
CA THR A 72 -5.52 -6.36 14.82
C THR A 72 -6.22 -6.91 13.58
N ALA A 73 -7.55 -6.89 13.51
CA ALA A 73 -8.27 -7.45 12.38
C ALA A 73 -9.55 -6.67 12.06
N GLY A 74 -9.84 -6.59 10.77
CA GLY A 74 -11.06 -5.97 10.27
C GLY A 74 -12.33 -6.73 10.63
N VAL A 75 -13.42 -5.98 10.73
CA VAL A 75 -14.78 -6.49 10.91
C VAL A 75 -15.68 -5.95 9.80
N LYS A 76 -16.72 -6.70 9.46
CA LYS A 76 -17.74 -6.21 8.53
C LYS A 76 -18.76 -5.36 9.29
N LEU A 77 -18.88 -4.10 8.91
CA LEU A 77 -19.93 -3.19 9.37
C LEU A 77 -20.89 -2.88 8.21
N ASP A 78 -22.07 -2.35 8.54
CA ASP A 78 -23.08 -1.94 7.55
C ASP A 78 -22.86 -0.48 7.13
N ASP A 79 -21.69 -0.23 6.53
CA ASP A 79 -21.27 1.07 6.01
C ASP A 79 -20.54 0.92 4.67
N GLY A 80 -20.14 2.05 4.08
CA GLY A 80 -19.42 2.11 2.82
C GLY A 80 -17.89 2.04 2.95
N CYS A 81 -17.36 1.82 4.16
CA CYS A 81 -15.92 1.67 4.36
C CYS A 81 -15.48 0.30 3.85
N MET A 82 -14.29 0.23 3.24
CA MET A 82 -13.78 -1.03 2.68
C MET A 82 -13.14 -1.94 3.72
N GLY A 83 -12.63 -1.34 4.80
CA GLY A 83 -12.13 -2.03 5.98
C GLY A 83 -12.57 -1.26 7.22
N ASN A 84 -12.93 -1.98 8.28
CA ASN A 84 -13.34 -1.37 9.53
C ASN A 84 -12.64 -2.05 10.71
N ILE A 85 -12.10 -1.25 11.62
CA ILE A 85 -11.66 -1.72 12.95
C ILE A 85 -12.75 -1.36 13.96
N PRO A 86 -13.18 -2.29 14.82
CA PRO A 86 -14.28 -2.05 15.74
C PRO A 86 -13.95 -0.97 16.76
N ALA A 87 -14.97 -0.20 17.14
CA ALA A 87 -14.87 0.76 18.23
C ALA A 87 -14.69 0.06 19.59
N ILE A 88 -14.00 0.73 20.51
CA ILE A 88 -13.90 0.35 21.93
C ILE A 88 -14.35 1.57 22.77
N PRO A 89 -15.67 1.80 22.89
CA PRO A 89 -16.21 3.03 23.50
C PRO A 89 -15.76 3.24 24.95
N ARG A 90 -15.53 2.14 25.70
CA ARG A 90 -15.06 2.17 27.09
C ARG A 90 -13.79 2.98 27.28
N VAL A 91 -12.91 2.98 26.28
CA VAL A 91 -11.63 3.71 26.32
C VAL A 91 -11.61 4.89 25.35
N GLY A 92 -12.76 5.24 24.76
CA GLY A 92 -12.89 6.38 23.84
C GLY A 92 -12.35 6.14 22.43
N PHE A 93 -12.04 4.91 22.05
CA PHE A 93 -11.64 4.57 20.68
C PHE A 93 -12.90 4.36 19.82
N LEU A 94 -13.07 5.16 18.76
CA LEU A 94 -14.30 5.19 17.95
C LEU A 94 -14.28 4.24 16.74
N GLY A 95 -13.25 3.41 16.64
CA GLY A 95 -13.01 2.55 15.48
C GLY A 95 -12.21 3.26 14.40
N LEU A 96 -11.84 2.52 13.36
CA LEU A 96 -11.19 3.08 12.17
C LEU A 96 -12.00 2.65 10.95
N CYS A 97 -12.21 3.60 10.04
CA CYS A 97 -12.74 3.34 8.71
C CYS A 97 -11.60 3.53 7.70
N GLU A 98 -11.40 2.51 6.87
CA GLU A 98 -10.40 2.51 5.81
C GLU A 98 -11.08 2.44 4.45
N SER A 99 -10.63 3.26 3.51
CA SER A 99 -11.22 3.28 2.18
C SER A 99 -10.21 3.59 1.09
N ASP A 100 -10.51 3.08 -0.09
CA ASP A 100 -9.87 3.47 -1.35
C ASP A 100 -10.39 4.83 -1.82
N ALA A 101 -9.75 5.50 -2.78
CA ALA A 101 -8.56 5.14 -3.55
C ALA A 101 -7.53 6.28 -3.54
N GLU A 102 -6.37 6.02 -4.12
CA GLU A 102 -5.29 6.99 -4.34
C GLU A 102 -5.64 8.15 -5.28
N ASN A 103 -6.76 8.06 -6.01
CA ASN A 103 -7.30 9.08 -6.91
C ASN A 103 -8.70 9.60 -6.52
N GLY A 104 -9.11 9.41 -5.27
CA GLY A 104 -10.38 9.93 -4.75
C GLY A 104 -11.15 8.87 -3.95
N LEU A 105 -12.07 9.32 -3.11
CA LEU A 105 -12.81 8.43 -2.21
C LEU A 105 -13.77 7.52 -3.00
N ARG A 106 -13.55 6.21 -2.89
CA ARG A 106 -14.26 5.16 -3.62
C ARG A 106 -15.62 4.87 -2.98
N MET A 107 -16.58 4.44 -3.81
CA MET A 107 -17.90 3.93 -3.39
C MET A 107 -18.68 4.89 -2.48
N THR A 108 -18.60 6.20 -2.75
CA THR A 108 -19.43 7.22 -2.10
C THR A 108 -19.85 8.30 -3.10
N ASP A 109 -20.67 9.23 -2.63
CA ASP A 109 -21.16 10.37 -3.39
C ASP A 109 -20.61 11.71 -2.86
N TYR A 110 -20.84 12.77 -3.64
CA TYR A 110 -20.45 14.15 -3.30
C TYR A 110 -18.96 14.35 -2.93
N VAL A 111 -18.09 13.62 -3.61
CA VAL A 111 -16.62 13.72 -3.61
C VAL A 111 -16.11 14.09 -5.02
N ASN A 112 -14.82 14.41 -5.17
CA ASN A 112 -14.20 14.60 -6.49
C ASN A 112 -13.51 13.32 -6.98
N GLY A 113 -13.38 13.20 -8.30
CA GLY A 113 -12.43 12.28 -8.92
C GLY A 113 -11.16 13.04 -9.26
N TRP A 114 -10.02 12.63 -8.69
CA TRP A 114 -8.74 13.30 -8.87
C TRP A 114 -7.95 12.65 -10.01
N SER A 115 -7.05 13.42 -10.65
CA SER A 115 -6.11 12.86 -11.62
C SER A 115 -5.33 11.70 -11.00
N SER A 116 -5.04 10.66 -11.79
CA SER A 116 -4.25 9.51 -11.34
C SER A 116 -2.82 9.90 -10.96
N GLY A 117 -2.14 9.03 -10.21
CA GLY A 117 -0.75 9.25 -9.79
C GLY A 117 0.17 9.53 -10.99
N ILE A 118 0.01 8.78 -12.09
CA ILE A 118 0.93 8.87 -13.23
C ILE A 118 0.76 10.20 -13.99
N HIS A 119 -0.46 10.70 -14.02
CA HIS A 119 -0.78 11.98 -14.64
C HIS A 119 -0.22 13.14 -13.82
N VAL A 120 -0.33 13.07 -12.50
CA VAL A 120 0.30 14.06 -11.61
C VAL A 120 1.83 13.92 -11.62
N GLY A 121 2.35 12.69 -11.75
CA GLY A 121 3.77 12.41 -11.93
C GLY A 121 4.37 13.13 -13.15
N ALA A 122 3.61 13.20 -14.24
CA ALA A 122 4.01 13.90 -15.45
C ALA A 122 4.12 15.44 -15.30
N SER A 123 3.58 16.03 -14.23
CA SER A 123 3.74 17.46 -13.93
C SER A 123 5.10 17.81 -13.32
N TRP A 124 5.79 16.83 -12.70
CA TRP A 124 7.00 17.04 -11.90
C TRP A 124 6.84 18.09 -10.77
N SER A 125 5.59 18.38 -10.37
CA SER A 125 5.27 19.45 -9.42
C SER A 125 5.00 18.92 -8.01
N LYS A 126 5.94 19.19 -7.10
CA LYS A 126 5.82 18.86 -5.67
C LYS A 126 4.62 19.57 -5.03
N ASP A 127 4.42 20.84 -5.38
CA ASP A 127 3.36 21.66 -4.79
C ASP A 127 1.97 21.20 -5.23
N LEU A 128 1.79 20.90 -6.52
CA LEU A 128 0.54 20.34 -7.04
C LEU A 128 0.22 19.00 -6.37
N THR A 129 1.23 18.14 -6.25
CA THR A 129 1.12 16.82 -5.61
C THR A 129 0.72 16.92 -4.14
N ARG A 130 1.34 17.82 -3.38
CA ARG A 130 0.98 18.07 -1.97
C ARG A 130 -0.44 18.62 -1.83
N GLN A 131 -0.84 19.58 -2.67
CA GLN A 131 -2.17 20.16 -2.64
C GLN A 131 -3.25 19.14 -3.00
N ARG A 132 -3.02 18.30 -4.02
CA ARG A 132 -3.88 17.17 -4.37
C ARG A 132 -4.05 16.22 -3.18
N GLY A 133 -2.94 15.82 -2.53
CA GLY A 133 -2.98 14.98 -1.34
C GLY A 133 -3.78 15.60 -0.18
N MET A 134 -3.59 16.90 0.07
CA MET A 134 -4.31 17.64 1.11
C MET A 134 -5.82 17.67 0.88
N HIS A 135 -6.26 18.01 -0.34
CA HIS A 135 -7.69 18.08 -0.65
C HIS A 135 -8.34 16.70 -0.66
N MET A 136 -7.67 15.67 -1.19
CA MET A 136 -8.14 14.28 -1.03
C MET A 136 -8.27 13.92 0.45
N GLY A 137 -7.27 14.21 1.29
CA GLY A 137 -7.34 13.97 2.73
C GLY A 137 -8.52 14.69 3.41
N GLN A 138 -8.85 15.91 2.98
CA GLN A 138 -10.01 16.65 3.48
C GLN A 138 -11.33 15.95 3.12
N GLU A 139 -11.49 15.48 1.88
CA GLU A 139 -12.67 14.72 1.47
C GLU A 139 -12.87 13.44 2.29
N PHE A 140 -11.77 12.71 2.52
CA PHE A 140 -11.77 11.50 3.35
C PHE A 140 -12.15 11.81 4.81
N ARG A 141 -11.54 12.85 5.41
CA ARG A 141 -11.88 13.28 6.77
C ARG A 141 -13.36 13.60 6.89
N ASN A 142 -13.91 14.36 5.94
CA ASN A 142 -15.29 14.81 5.97
C ASN A 142 -16.32 13.68 5.91
N LYS A 143 -15.95 12.58 5.26
CA LYS A 143 -16.74 11.34 5.21
C LYS A 143 -16.41 10.38 6.37
N GLY A 144 -15.61 10.80 7.35
CA GLY A 144 -15.29 10.00 8.53
C GLY A 144 -14.33 8.84 8.25
N VAL A 145 -13.54 8.93 7.17
CA VAL A 145 -12.53 7.92 6.81
C VAL A 145 -11.22 8.24 7.50
N HIS A 146 -10.73 7.30 8.32
CA HIS A 146 -9.53 7.47 9.12
C HIS A 146 -8.27 7.16 8.33
N VAL A 147 -8.37 6.24 7.37
CA VAL A 147 -7.23 5.75 6.60
C VAL A 147 -7.55 5.83 5.11
N LEU A 148 -6.81 6.69 4.40
CA LEU A 148 -6.78 6.72 2.95
C LEU A 148 -5.79 5.66 2.49
N LEU A 149 -6.27 4.72 1.69
CA LEU A 149 -5.50 3.62 1.18
C LEU A 149 -4.71 4.02 -0.08
N GLY A 150 -3.71 4.88 0.13
CA GLY A 150 -2.82 5.52 -0.84
C GLY A 150 -1.86 6.50 -0.12
N PRO A 151 -0.82 7.04 -0.80
CA PRO A 151 -0.55 6.97 -2.23
C PRO A 151 0.20 5.70 -2.67
N VAL A 152 0.24 5.48 -3.98
CA VAL A 152 0.92 4.37 -4.65
C VAL A 152 2.32 4.76 -5.12
N VAL A 153 3.32 3.99 -4.69
CA VAL A 153 4.74 4.12 -5.08
C VAL A 153 5.37 2.78 -5.51
N GLY A 154 4.57 1.72 -5.52
CA GLY A 154 4.81 0.39 -6.08
C GLY A 154 3.49 -0.10 -6.67
N PRO A 155 3.35 -0.74 -7.85
CA PRO A 155 4.39 -1.05 -8.81
C PRO A 155 5.18 0.19 -9.19
N ILE A 156 6.50 0.07 -9.26
CA ILE A 156 7.33 1.14 -9.78
C ILE A 156 7.16 1.24 -11.30
N GLY A 157 6.78 0.14 -11.96
CA GLY A 157 6.56 0.12 -13.41
C GLY A 157 7.65 -0.63 -14.15
N ARG A 158 8.18 -1.71 -13.54
CA ARG A 158 9.10 -2.65 -14.20
C ARG A 158 8.51 -3.19 -15.50
N VAL A 159 7.22 -3.50 -15.49
CA VAL A 159 6.47 -3.97 -16.67
C VAL A 159 5.66 -2.81 -17.21
N ALA A 160 5.99 -2.30 -18.40
CA ALA A 160 5.30 -1.15 -18.99
C ALA A 160 3.80 -1.37 -19.18
N THR A 161 3.38 -2.63 -19.43
CA THR A 161 1.97 -3.05 -19.55
C THR A 161 1.36 -3.47 -18.20
N GLY A 162 2.00 -3.14 -17.08
CA GLY A 162 1.49 -3.42 -15.73
C GLY A 162 0.15 -2.74 -15.51
N GLY A 163 -0.85 -3.50 -15.06
CA GLY A 163 -2.24 -3.02 -14.99
C GLY A 163 -2.51 -1.90 -13.97
N ARG A 164 -1.55 -1.63 -13.07
CA ARG A 164 -1.69 -0.67 -11.96
C ARG A 164 -0.60 0.40 -11.91
N ASN A 165 0.27 0.47 -12.92
CA ASN A 165 1.32 1.50 -12.98
C ASN A 165 0.74 2.93 -12.95
N TRP A 166 -0.48 3.10 -13.46
CA TRP A 166 -1.16 4.39 -13.51
C TRP A 166 -1.55 4.93 -12.13
N GLU A 167 -1.67 4.06 -11.12
CA GLU A 167 -1.96 4.44 -9.73
C GLU A 167 -0.76 5.15 -9.10
N GLY A 168 0.46 4.69 -9.44
CA GLY A 168 1.74 5.28 -9.02
C GLY A 168 2.17 6.48 -9.87
N PHE A 169 3.36 7.04 -9.61
CA PHE A 169 3.78 8.32 -10.23
C PHE A 169 4.67 8.16 -11.47
N SER A 170 5.69 7.32 -11.39
CA SER A 170 6.74 7.17 -12.41
C SER A 170 7.49 5.85 -12.23
N SER A 171 8.24 5.45 -13.25
CA SER A 171 9.23 4.35 -13.19
C SER A 171 10.59 4.73 -12.63
N ASP A 172 10.77 6.01 -12.27
CA ASP A 172 11.96 6.50 -11.60
C ASP A 172 11.78 6.53 -10.07
N PRO A 173 12.68 5.90 -9.28
CA PRO A 173 12.54 5.82 -7.83
C PRO A 173 12.62 7.18 -7.13
N TYR A 174 13.42 8.11 -7.67
CA TYR A 174 13.60 9.43 -7.08
C TYR A 174 12.34 10.28 -7.27
N LEU A 175 11.81 10.36 -8.50
CA LEU A 175 10.59 11.09 -8.78
C LEU A 175 9.40 10.51 -8.02
N THR A 176 9.27 9.18 -8.00
CA THR A 176 8.20 8.50 -7.27
C THR A 176 8.34 8.70 -5.75
N GLY A 177 9.55 8.68 -5.20
CA GLY A 177 9.80 8.94 -3.77
C GLY A 177 9.45 10.37 -3.36
N GLU A 178 9.93 11.37 -4.10
CA GLU A 178 9.66 12.78 -3.82
C GLU A 178 8.16 13.10 -3.91
N LEU A 179 7.48 12.67 -4.97
CA LEU A 179 6.04 12.93 -5.14
C LEU A 179 5.17 12.10 -4.17
N GLY A 180 5.58 10.87 -3.88
CA GLY A 180 4.95 10.02 -2.86
C GLY A 180 5.01 10.67 -1.48
N ALA A 181 6.19 11.14 -1.07
CA ALA A 181 6.39 11.85 0.19
C ALA A 181 5.54 13.13 0.29
N GLU A 182 5.40 13.87 -0.82
CA GLU A 182 4.55 15.06 -0.85
C GLU A 182 3.06 14.75 -0.75
N THR A 183 2.62 13.65 -1.36
CA THR A 183 1.24 13.18 -1.20
C THR A 183 0.95 12.74 0.23
N VAL A 184 1.88 12.02 0.87
CA VAL A 184 1.77 11.62 2.29
C VAL A 184 1.62 12.84 3.20
N LYS A 185 2.50 13.85 3.05
CA LYS A 185 2.41 15.10 3.82
C LYS A 185 1.07 15.80 3.59
N GLY A 186 0.61 15.85 2.34
CA GLY A 186 -0.69 16.40 1.98
C GLY A 186 -1.84 15.71 2.73
N ILE A 187 -1.99 14.40 2.55
CA ILE A 187 -3.07 13.61 3.16
C ILE A 187 -3.05 13.75 4.70
N GLN A 188 -1.89 13.58 5.31
CA GLN A 188 -1.76 13.61 6.77
C GLN A 188 -1.94 15.00 7.37
N SER A 189 -1.73 16.08 6.60
CA SER A 189 -2.05 17.44 7.05
C SER A 189 -3.55 17.66 7.30
N ALA A 190 -4.42 16.83 6.69
CA ALA A 190 -5.85 16.81 6.96
C ALA A 190 -6.22 15.90 8.17
N GLY A 191 -5.25 15.26 8.82
CA GLY A 191 -5.47 14.33 9.94
C GLY A 191 -6.05 12.98 9.53
N VAL A 192 -5.98 12.62 8.24
CA VAL A 192 -6.26 11.26 7.73
C VAL A 192 -4.94 10.50 7.62
N SER A 193 -4.93 9.24 8.02
CA SER A 193 -3.77 8.38 7.84
C SER A 193 -3.55 8.16 6.36
N ALA A 194 -2.39 8.60 5.85
CA ALA A 194 -1.88 7.99 4.64
C ALA A 194 -1.51 6.57 5.04
N SER A 195 -2.29 5.60 4.58
CA SER A 195 -1.75 4.27 4.41
C SER A 195 -1.10 4.32 3.06
N THR A 196 0.21 4.55 3.01
CA THR A 196 0.95 4.36 1.77
C THR A 196 0.80 2.89 1.40
N LYS A 197 -0.30 2.60 0.72
CA LYS A 197 -0.46 1.56 -0.26
C LYS A 197 0.50 1.94 -1.33
N ALA A 198 1.76 1.68 -1.10
CA ALA A 198 2.75 1.74 -2.14
C ALA A 198 2.54 0.54 -3.08
N GLY A 199 1.30 0.40 -3.56
CA GLY A 199 0.64 -0.78 -4.10
C GLY A 199 1.50 -1.99 -3.86
N HIS A 200 1.39 -2.54 -2.64
CA HIS A 200 2.00 -3.79 -2.23
C HIS A 200 3.49 -3.67 -1.86
N TYR A 201 3.79 -3.30 -0.60
CA TYR A 201 5.15 -3.46 -0.02
C TYR A 201 5.52 -4.95 0.02
N ILE A 202 6.42 -5.45 -0.83
CA ILE A 202 7.16 -4.76 -1.90
C ILE A 202 7.26 -5.63 -3.15
N GLY A 203 7.43 -5.01 -4.31
CA GLY A 203 7.75 -5.71 -5.56
C GLY A 203 6.56 -6.34 -6.28
N ASN A 204 5.34 -5.80 -6.10
CA ASN A 204 4.20 -6.26 -6.91
C ASN A 204 4.15 -5.53 -8.25
N GLU A 205 4.97 -6.00 -9.19
CA GLU A 205 5.16 -5.33 -10.49
C GLU A 205 4.22 -5.85 -11.59
N GLN A 206 3.32 -6.80 -11.29
CA GLN A 206 2.39 -7.37 -12.25
C GLN A 206 1.11 -7.91 -11.58
N GLU A 207 -0.01 -7.81 -12.29
CA GLU A 207 -1.30 -8.33 -11.80
C GLU A 207 -1.46 -9.84 -12.00
N LEU A 208 -0.82 -10.37 -13.05
CA LEU A 208 -0.93 -11.78 -13.41
C LEU A 208 -0.32 -12.66 -12.31
N HIS A 209 -1.11 -13.61 -11.79
CA HIS A 209 -0.76 -14.53 -10.70
C HIS A 209 -0.39 -13.83 -9.37
N ARG A 210 -0.90 -12.62 -9.12
CA ARG A 210 -0.64 -11.94 -7.83
C ARG A 210 -1.25 -12.67 -6.63
N ASN A 211 -2.37 -13.37 -6.85
CA ASN A 211 -3.07 -14.17 -5.86
C ASN A 211 -2.91 -15.66 -6.16
N PRO A 212 -3.05 -16.54 -5.15
CA PRO A 212 -3.12 -17.98 -5.40
C PRO A 212 -4.30 -18.29 -6.31
N GLU A 213 -4.11 -19.26 -7.19
CA GLU A 213 -5.12 -19.72 -8.14
C GLU A 213 -5.13 -21.24 -8.23
N THR A 214 -6.22 -21.80 -8.73
CA THR A 214 -6.28 -23.22 -9.09
C THR A 214 -5.99 -23.34 -10.58
N ASP A 215 -4.99 -24.14 -10.95
CA ASP A 215 -4.59 -24.30 -12.35
C ASP A 215 -5.59 -25.17 -13.15
N ALA A 216 -5.31 -25.33 -14.45
CA ALA A 216 -6.15 -26.12 -15.36
C ALA A 216 -6.20 -27.62 -15.01
N GLN A 217 -5.30 -28.11 -14.15
CA GLN A 217 -5.20 -29.48 -13.68
C GLN A 217 -5.90 -29.67 -12.32
N GLY A 218 -6.36 -28.59 -11.68
CA GLY A 218 -7.02 -28.62 -10.38
C GLY A 218 -6.07 -28.48 -9.20
N GLU A 219 -4.79 -28.16 -9.42
CA GLU A 219 -3.79 -27.98 -8.37
C GLU A 219 -3.78 -26.52 -7.88
N ASN A 220 -3.57 -26.33 -6.58
CA ASN A 220 -3.42 -25.00 -6.00
C ASN A 220 -2.01 -24.48 -6.28
N VAL A 221 -1.93 -23.34 -6.97
CA VAL A 221 -0.70 -22.65 -7.31
C VAL A 221 -0.59 -21.40 -6.46
N GLU A 222 0.51 -21.30 -5.72
CA GLU A 222 0.85 -20.13 -4.92
C GLU A 222 1.12 -18.91 -5.81
N SER A 223 0.95 -17.71 -5.27
CA SER A 223 1.18 -16.45 -5.98
C SER A 223 2.57 -16.38 -6.63
N VAL A 224 2.74 -15.55 -7.66
CA VAL A 224 4.06 -15.27 -8.25
C VAL A 224 5.08 -14.82 -7.19
N SER A 225 6.36 -15.17 -7.38
CA SER A 225 7.45 -14.67 -6.54
C SER A 225 8.30 -13.64 -7.27
N SER A 226 8.35 -12.43 -6.72
CA SER A 226 9.29 -11.40 -7.13
C SER A 226 10.63 -11.66 -6.47
N ASN A 227 11.57 -12.23 -7.24
CA ASN A 227 12.90 -12.55 -6.74
C ASN A 227 13.84 -11.37 -7.02
N ILE A 228 14.23 -10.65 -5.98
CA ILE A 228 14.94 -9.37 -6.07
C ILE A 228 16.21 -9.47 -5.22
N ASP A 229 17.36 -9.08 -5.78
CA ASP A 229 18.61 -9.00 -5.05
C ASP A 229 18.64 -7.79 -4.10
N ASP A 230 19.54 -7.85 -3.13
CA ASP A 230 19.64 -6.84 -2.07
C ASP A 230 20.03 -5.46 -2.62
N THR A 231 20.84 -5.35 -3.67
CA THR A 231 21.20 -4.03 -4.21
C THR A 231 19.99 -3.42 -4.93
N THR A 232 19.32 -4.18 -5.79
CA THR A 232 18.16 -3.70 -6.53
C THR A 232 16.99 -3.33 -5.61
N ILE A 233 16.75 -4.08 -4.53
CA ILE A 233 15.66 -3.72 -3.61
C ILE A 233 15.95 -2.38 -2.93
N HIS A 234 17.18 -2.11 -2.49
CA HIS A 234 17.53 -0.84 -1.82
C HIS A 234 17.55 0.35 -2.78
N GLU A 235 18.16 0.21 -3.96
CA GLU A 235 18.39 1.33 -4.88
C GLU A 235 17.14 1.71 -5.69
N LEU A 236 16.22 0.77 -5.92
CA LEU A 236 15.06 0.98 -6.80
C LEU A 236 13.73 0.88 -6.05
N TYR A 237 13.38 -0.31 -5.55
CA TYR A 237 12.02 -0.54 -5.06
C TYR A 237 11.78 0.06 -3.66
N LEU A 238 12.78 0.05 -2.77
CA LEU A 238 12.67 0.51 -1.39
C LEU A 238 12.82 2.04 -1.28
N TRP A 239 13.47 2.68 -2.24
CA TRP A 239 13.75 4.11 -2.22
C TRP A 239 12.50 4.97 -2.01
N PRO A 240 11.38 4.79 -2.76
CA PRO A 240 10.18 5.58 -2.51
C PRO A 240 9.56 5.34 -1.13
N PHE A 241 9.75 4.15 -0.56
CA PHE A 241 9.27 3.84 0.79
C PHE A 241 10.08 4.55 1.86
N GLN A 242 11.40 4.67 1.67
CA GLN A 242 12.23 5.47 2.56
C GLN A 242 11.72 6.91 2.64
N ASP A 243 11.42 7.51 1.49
CA ASP A 243 10.89 8.88 1.42
C ASP A 243 9.50 8.99 2.06
N ALA A 244 8.62 8.01 1.85
CA ALA A 244 7.31 7.95 2.51
C ALA A 244 7.41 7.80 4.05
N VAL A 245 8.27 6.90 4.54
CA VAL A 245 8.52 6.72 5.98
C VAL A 245 9.09 8.00 6.58
N ARG A 246 10.04 8.65 5.90
CA ARG A 246 10.60 9.94 6.32
C ARG A 246 9.58 11.07 6.32
N ALA A 247 8.61 11.06 5.41
CA ALA A 247 7.47 11.98 5.40
C ALA A 247 6.47 11.74 6.55
N GLY A 248 6.66 10.67 7.33
CA GLY A 248 5.86 10.35 8.50
C GLY A 248 4.66 9.48 8.19
N ASN A 249 4.72 8.66 7.13
CA ASN A 249 3.66 7.73 6.75
C ASN A 249 3.14 6.90 7.95
N ALA A 250 1.82 6.77 8.07
CA ALA A 250 1.18 6.19 9.24
C ALA A 250 0.94 4.66 9.14
N SER A 251 0.75 4.14 7.92
CA SER A 251 0.65 2.71 7.68
C SER A 251 1.20 2.28 6.33
N VAL A 252 1.68 1.05 6.24
CA VAL A 252 2.19 0.44 4.99
C VAL A 252 1.37 -0.79 4.68
N MET A 253 0.89 -0.92 3.44
CA MET A 253 0.19 -2.11 3.00
C MET A 253 1.16 -3.14 2.41
N CYS A 254 1.25 -4.32 3.02
CA CYS A 254 2.06 -5.42 2.52
C CYS A 254 1.41 -6.11 1.31
N SER A 255 2.24 -6.76 0.49
CA SER A 255 1.88 -7.23 -0.83
C SER A 255 1.22 -8.61 -0.91
N TYR A 256 0.41 -8.83 -1.96
CA TYR A 256 -0.21 -10.12 -2.26
C TYR A 256 0.80 -11.21 -2.60
N GLN A 257 1.73 -10.89 -3.48
CA GLN A 257 2.68 -11.84 -4.05
C GLN A 257 3.82 -12.15 -3.06
N ARG A 258 4.61 -13.15 -3.43
CA ARG A 258 5.80 -13.57 -2.67
C ARG A 258 7.00 -12.73 -3.05
N ILE A 259 7.92 -12.52 -2.12
CA ILE A 259 9.25 -11.95 -2.35
C ILE A 259 10.27 -12.99 -1.93
N ASN A 260 11.13 -13.41 -2.85
CA ASN A 260 12.06 -14.52 -2.66
C ASN A 260 11.36 -15.74 -2.01
N ASN A 261 10.18 -16.08 -2.55
CA ASN A 261 9.30 -17.19 -2.18
C ASN A 261 8.68 -17.14 -0.76
N SER A 262 8.72 -15.98 -0.11
CA SER A 262 7.97 -15.71 1.13
C SER A 262 6.93 -14.61 0.90
N TYR A 263 5.67 -14.90 1.23
CA TYR A 263 4.53 -13.98 1.06
C TYR A 263 4.78 -12.60 1.68
N GLY A 264 4.43 -11.53 0.96
CA GLY A 264 4.73 -10.15 1.39
C GLY A 264 4.23 -9.81 2.79
N CYS A 265 3.02 -10.25 3.14
CA CYS A 265 2.42 -10.03 4.46
C CYS A 265 2.91 -10.96 5.59
N GLN A 266 3.92 -11.79 5.32
CA GLN A 266 4.60 -12.62 6.33
C GLN A 266 6.12 -12.72 6.07
N ASN A 267 6.67 -11.82 5.26
CA ASN A 267 8.08 -11.83 4.90
C ASN A 267 8.88 -11.04 5.94
N SER A 268 9.52 -11.78 6.86
CA SER A 268 10.29 -11.16 7.94
C SER A 268 11.50 -10.35 7.45
N LYS A 269 12.12 -10.70 6.32
CA LYS A 269 13.21 -9.89 5.76
C LYS A 269 12.70 -8.52 5.34
N THR A 270 11.59 -8.43 4.59
CA THR A 270 11.09 -7.13 4.14
C THR A 270 10.45 -6.34 5.29
N LEU A 271 9.60 -6.97 6.10
CA LEU A 271 8.86 -6.27 7.16
C LEU A 271 9.72 -5.95 8.39
N ASN A 272 10.42 -6.95 8.96
CA ASN A 272 11.20 -6.75 10.18
C ASN A 272 12.56 -6.09 9.89
N SER A 273 13.30 -6.57 8.88
CA SER A 273 14.63 -6.02 8.58
C SER A 273 14.55 -4.69 7.87
N LEU A 274 13.93 -4.63 6.68
CA LEU A 274 14.00 -3.45 5.82
C LEU A 274 13.08 -2.34 6.34
N LEU A 275 11.78 -2.63 6.55
CA LEU A 275 10.82 -1.59 6.94
C LEU A 275 10.97 -1.15 8.40
N LYS A 276 10.81 -2.08 9.35
CA LYS A 276 10.80 -1.75 10.79
C LYS A 276 12.20 -1.52 11.35
N GLY A 277 13.18 -2.28 10.87
CA GLY A 277 14.58 -2.18 11.30
C GLY A 277 15.32 -1.01 10.65
N GLU A 278 15.62 -1.13 9.35
CA GLU A 278 16.50 -0.21 8.62
C GLU A 278 15.86 1.16 8.38
N LEU A 279 14.62 1.20 7.86
CA LEU A 279 13.89 2.46 7.67
C LEU A 279 13.35 3.04 8.99
N GLY A 280 13.35 2.25 10.07
CA GLY A 280 12.87 2.68 11.38
C GLY A 280 11.38 3.03 11.40
N PHE A 281 10.56 2.33 10.61
CA PHE A 281 9.13 2.62 10.48
C PHE A 281 8.37 2.52 11.83
N GLN A 282 7.69 3.60 12.22
CA GLN A 282 6.95 3.73 13.47
C GLN A 282 5.43 3.46 13.33
N GLY A 283 4.91 3.41 12.10
CA GLY A 283 3.51 3.09 11.87
C GLY A 283 3.21 1.59 11.99
N TYR A 284 2.08 1.16 11.45
CA TYR A 284 1.63 -0.23 11.42
C TYR A 284 1.60 -0.80 9.99
N VAL A 285 1.78 -2.11 9.87
CA VAL A 285 1.67 -2.85 8.60
C VAL A 285 0.30 -3.50 8.50
N ILE A 286 -0.40 -3.22 7.40
CA ILE A 286 -1.71 -3.78 7.09
C ILE A 286 -1.63 -4.72 5.90
N THR A 287 -2.45 -5.77 5.85
CA THR A 287 -2.57 -6.60 4.65
C THR A 287 -3.28 -5.86 3.52
N ASP A 288 -2.88 -6.15 2.29
CA ASP A 288 -3.84 -6.03 1.19
C ASP A 288 -5.04 -6.97 1.44
N TRP A 289 -6.20 -6.73 0.83
CA TRP A 289 -7.42 -7.46 1.16
C TRP A 289 -7.25 -8.95 0.92
N TYR A 290 -7.33 -9.75 1.98
CA TYR A 290 -7.13 -11.20 1.94
C TYR A 290 -5.69 -11.66 1.64
N ALA A 291 -4.68 -10.80 1.75
CA ALA A 291 -3.27 -11.17 1.57
C ALA A 291 -2.65 -11.89 2.80
N GLN A 292 -3.48 -12.32 3.77
CA GLN A 292 -3.01 -13.07 4.92
C GLN A 292 -2.90 -14.57 4.58
N HIS A 293 -1.67 -15.08 4.53
CA HIS A 293 -1.39 -16.50 4.26
C HIS A 293 -0.86 -17.29 5.46
N ALA A 294 -0.62 -16.63 6.61
CA ALA A 294 -0.22 -17.28 7.85
C ALA A 294 -0.77 -16.58 9.10
N GLY A 295 -0.91 -17.37 10.18
CA GLY A 295 -1.35 -16.90 11.50
C GLY A 295 -0.20 -16.28 12.31
N ILE A 296 0.29 -17.01 13.32
CA ILE A 296 1.32 -16.53 14.26
C ILE A 296 2.64 -16.19 13.56
N VAL A 297 2.98 -16.90 12.47
CA VAL A 297 4.16 -16.60 11.67
C VAL A 297 4.09 -15.21 11.07
N ALA A 298 2.93 -14.79 10.53
CA ALA A 298 2.77 -13.44 9.97
C ALA A 298 2.86 -12.36 11.07
N ALA A 299 2.26 -12.64 12.22
CA ALA A 299 2.35 -11.78 13.40
C ALA A 299 3.81 -11.52 13.83
N ASN A 300 4.59 -12.59 13.99
CA ASN A 300 6.01 -12.49 14.36
C ASN A 300 6.88 -11.93 13.23
N ALA A 301 6.47 -12.12 11.96
CA ALA A 301 7.17 -11.61 10.80
C ALA A 301 6.95 -10.10 10.56
N GLY A 302 6.13 -9.43 11.38
CA GLY A 302 6.01 -7.98 11.39
C GLY A 302 4.66 -7.43 10.93
N LEU A 303 3.67 -8.27 10.62
CA LEU A 303 2.31 -7.81 10.34
C LEU A 303 1.64 -7.27 11.61
N ASP A 304 0.83 -6.21 11.49
CA ASP A 304 0.14 -5.56 12.62
C ASP A 304 -1.39 -5.60 12.49
N MET A 305 -1.93 -5.54 11.27
CA MET A 305 -3.37 -5.49 11.01
C MET A 305 -3.76 -6.33 9.78
N VAL A 306 -4.85 -7.09 9.90
CA VAL A 306 -5.42 -7.88 8.80
C VAL A 306 -6.71 -7.26 8.29
N MET A 307 -6.81 -7.10 6.98
CA MET A 307 -8.03 -6.66 6.28
C MET A 307 -8.48 -7.63 5.18
N PRO A 308 -9.79 -7.68 4.87
CA PRO A 308 -10.89 -7.02 5.60
C PRO A 308 -11.37 -7.82 6.81
N ILE A 309 -10.96 -9.09 6.92
CA ILE A 309 -11.30 -10.00 8.00
C ILE A 309 -10.18 -11.03 8.14
N THR A 310 -10.03 -11.62 9.32
CA THR A 310 -9.08 -12.72 9.56
C THR A 310 -9.82 -14.03 9.85
N THR A 311 -9.23 -15.14 9.40
CA THR A 311 -9.60 -16.51 9.82
C THR A 311 -8.47 -17.20 10.59
N LEU A 312 -7.28 -16.59 10.63
CA LEU A 312 -6.07 -17.16 11.22
C LEU A 312 -5.67 -16.49 12.54
N TRP A 313 -6.14 -15.25 12.78
CA TRP A 313 -6.00 -14.54 14.05
C TRP A 313 -7.32 -14.62 14.85
N GLY A 314 -7.53 -13.73 15.82
CA GLY A 314 -8.59 -13.87 16.81
C GLY A 314 -8.10 -14.67 18.02
N LEU A 315 -8.87 -15.66 18.46
CA LEU A 315 -8.53 -16.51 19.61
C LEU A 315 -7.17 -17.21 19.46
N ASN A 316 -6.74 -17.50 18.23
CA ASN A 316 -5.44 -18.08 17.97
C ASN A 316 -4.28 -17.21 18.50
N LEU A 317 -4.40 -15.88 18.47
CA LEU A 317 -3.37 -14.98 19.02
C LEU A 317 -3.33 -15.06 20.54
N THR A 318 -4.49 -15.03 21.21
CA THR A 318 -4.57 -15.16 22.67
C THR A 318 -4.06 -16.53 23.13
N ASP A 319 -4.40 -17.60 22.41
CA ASP A 319 -3.95 -18.96 22.72
C ASP A 319 -2.45 -19.11 22.52
N ALA A 320 -1.89 -18.55 21.45
CA ALA A 320 -0.45 -18.54 21.20
C ALA A 320 0.34 -17.78 22.26
N ILE A 321 -0.23 -16.71 22.83
CA ILE A 321 0.38 -16.00 23.95
C ILE A 321 0.27 -16.84 25.23
N ALA A 322 -0.91 -17.38 25.53
CA ALA A 322 -1.14 -18.18 26.73
C ALA A 322 -0.28 -19.46 26.77
N ASN A 323 -0.01 -20.07 25.62
CA ASN A 323 0.81 -21.26 25.51
C ASN A 323 2.32 -20.97 25.26
N GLY A 324 2.72 -19.70 25.15
CA GLY A 324 4.11 -19.28 24.97
C GLY A 324 4.67 -19.40 23.55
N THR A 325 3.86 -19.69 22.53
CA THR A 325 4.26 -19.69 21.12
C THR A 325 4.54 -18.28 20.58
N MET A 326 3.91 -17.26 21.17
CA MET A 326 4.07 -15.85 20.80
C MET A 326 4.28 -15.01 22.06
N ASP A 327 5.20 -14.05 22.00
CA ASP A 327 5.39 -13.09 23.09
C ASP A 327 4.19 -12.12 23.16
N ALA A 328 3.70 -11.84 24.36
CA ALA A 328 2.66 -10.84 24.59
C ALA A 328 3.10 -9.45 24.13
N SER A 329 4.41 -9.11 24.24
CA SER A 329 4.94 -7.82 23.80
C SER A 329 4.73 -7.59 22.31
N ARG A 330 4.69 -8.67 21.51
CA ARG A 330 4.44 -8.57 20.08
C ARG A 330 3.03 -8.08 19.79
N LEU A 331 2.00 -8.59 20.48
CA LEU A 331 0.63 -8.10 20.34
C LEU A 331 0.52 -6.64 20.84
N ASP A 332 1.17 -6.32 21.95
CA ASP A 332 1.19 -4.95 22.48
C ASP A 332 1.83 -3.97 21.49
N ASP A 333 2.89 -4.35 20.79
CA ASP A 333 3.52 -3.53 19.75
C ASP A 333 2.60 -3.32 18.54
N MET A 334 1.88 -4.34 18.07
CA MET A 334 0.91 -4.20 16.96
C MET A 334 -0.12 -3.12 17.30
N VAL A 335 -0.73 -3.26 18.47
CA VAL A 335 -1.80 -2.35 18.91
C VAL A 335 -1.24 -0.97 19.23
N THR A 336 -0.03 -0.88 19.79
CA THR A 336 0.65 0.40 20.03
C THR A 336 0.88 1.15 18.74
N ARG A 337 1.33 0.48 17.66
CA ARG A 337 1.55 1.12 16.35
C ARG A 337 0.25 1.67 15.75
N ILE A 338 -0.84 0.90 15.83
CA ILE A 338 -2.16 1.30 15.33
C ILE A 338 -2.67 2.54 16.07
N ILE A 339 -2.67 2.47 17.40
CA ILE A 339 -3.16 3.57 18.26
C ILE A 339 -2.23 4.79 18.20
N ALA A 340 -0.92 4.58 18.04
CA ALA A 340 0.03 5.67 17.87
C ALA A 340 -0.28 6.43 16.58
N SER A 341 -0.57 5.75 15.46
CA SER A 341 -0.98 6.43 14.21
C SER A 341 -2.25 7.25 14.40
N TRP A 342 -3.24 6.72 15.11
CA TRP A 342 -4.48 7.43 15.47
C TRP A 342 -4.20 8.73 16.26
N TYR A 343 -3.33 8.67 17.27
CA TYR A 343 -2.91 9.86 18.05
C TYR A 343 -2.02 10.83 17.26
N GLN A 344 -1.13 10.32 16.42
CA GLN A 344 -0.18 11.10 15.63
C GLN A 344 -0.89 12.08 14.70
N LEU A 345 -2.08 11.69 14.23
CA LEU A 345 -2.89 12.43 13.28
C LEU A 345 -4.05 13.20 13.93
N GLY A 346 -4.12 13.19 15.27
CA GLY A 346 -5.14 13.88 16.04
C GLY A 346 -6.55 13.34 15.81
N GLN A 347 -6.68 12.06 15.44
CA GLN A 347 -7.98 11.42 15.20
C GLN A 347 -8.73 11.12 16.51
N ASP A 348 -8.04 11.26 17.66
CA ASP A 348 -8.62 11.24 19.01
C ASP A 348 -9.43 12.49 19.34
N THR A 349 -9.26 13.57 18.59
CA THR A 349 -9.89 14.86 18.87
C THR A 349 -10.55 15.45 17.61
N SER A 350 -11.84 15.77 17.71
CA SER A 350 -12.57 16.49 16.65
C SER A 350 -12.57 15.79 15.27
N PHE A 351 -12.55 14.45 15.26
CA PHE A 351 -12.75 13.65 14.04
C PHE A 351 -14.26 13.44 13.78
N PRO A 352 -14.72 13.52 12.53
CA PRO A 352 -16.12 13.23 12.21
C PRO A 352 -16.51 11.78 12.56
N PRO A 353 -17.81 11.49 12.76
CA PRO A 353 -18.26 10.12 12.97
C PRO A 353 -17.77 9.19 11.85
N THR A 354 -17.30 8.00 12.23
CA THR A 354 -16.77 6.96 11.33
C THR A 354 -17.76 6.68 10.19
N GLY A 355 -17.30 6.79 8.93
CA GLY A 355 -18.10 6.49 7.74
C GLY A 355 -19.33 7.39 7.53
N ILE A 356 -19.35 8.61 8.06
CA ILE A 356 -20.50 9.51 7.94
C ILE A 356 -20.87 9.80 6.48
N GLY A 357 -22.12 9.50 6.12
CA GLY A 357 -22.62 9.66 4.75
C GLY A 357 -22.00 8.69 3.75
N MET A 358 -21.49 7.55 4.23
CA MET A 358 -21.04 6.42 3.41
C MET A 358 -21.91 5.19 3.73
N PRO A 359 -23.07 5.02 3.08
CA PRO A 359 -23.86 3.80 3.23
C PRO A 359 -23.20 2.64 2.47
N HIS A 360 -23.56 1.40 2.82
CA HIS A 360 -23.20 0.22 2.02
C HIS A 360 -23.79 0.27 0.60
N ASP A 361 -25.03 0.76 0.45
CA ASP A 361 -25.65 1.03 -0.86
C ASP A 361 -25.82 2.54 -1.08
N VAL A 362 -24.96 3.11 -1.93
CA VAL A 362 -24.98 4.53 -2.30
C VAL A 362 -26.25 4.94 -3.07
N ASN A 363 -27.01 4.00 -3.63
CA ASN A 363 -28.27 4.30 -4.31
C ASN A 363 -29.48 4.31 -3.37
N ALA A 364 -29.34 3.74 -2.17
CA ALA A 364 -30.38 3.79 -1.15
C ALA A 364 -30.47 5.18 -0.52
N ASN A 365 -31.61 5.49 0.12
CA ASN A 365 -31.75 6.75 0.84
C ASN A 365 -30.81 6.79 2.04
N HIS A 366 -29.93 7.79 2.10
CA HIS A 366 -28.91 7.93 3.13
C HIS A 366 -28.61 9.41 3.40
N GLN A 367 -27.87 9.68 4.49
CA GLN A 367 -27.43 11.03 4.82
C GLN A 367 -26.42 11.54 3.80
N ARG A 368 -26.77 12.61 3.09
CA ARG A 368 -25.88 13.25 2.12
C ARG A 368 -24.88 14.16 2.82
N ILE A 369 -23.60 13.88 2.63
CA ILE A 369 -22.49 14.70 3.13
C ILE A 369 -21.70 15.22 1.92
N ILE A 370 -21.70 16.54 1.73
CA ILE A 370 -20.91 17.20 0.69
C ILE A 370 -19.49 17.37 1.20
N ALA A 371 -18.56 16.60 0.63
CA ALA A 371 -17.17 16.61 1.04
C ALA A 371 -16.29 17.53 0.17
N LYS A 372 -16.86 18.10 -0.89
CA LYS A 372 -16.19 19.02 -1.85
C LYS A 372 -16.20 20.47 -1.40
N TYR A 373 -15.13 21.19 -1.71
CA TYR A 373 -14.99 22.63 -1.43
C TYR A 373 -14.61 23.46 -2.66
N PRO A 374 -15.07 24.72 -2.76
CA PRO A 374 -14.67 25.61 -3.85
C PRO A 374 -13.15 25.81 -4.00
N ALA A 375 -12.40 25.73 -2.89
CA ALA A 375 -10.94 25.88 -2.88
C ALA A 375 -10.20 24.78 -3.67
N GLU A 376 -10.82 23.61 -3.85
CA GLU A 376 -10.23 22.46 -4.56
C GLU A 376 -10.20 22.64 -6.07
N ARG A 377 -11.07 23.52 -6.59
CA ARG A 377 -11.34 23.64 -8.03
C ARG A 377 -10.09 23.94 -8.84
N GLU A 378 -9.23 24.82 -8.32
CA GLU A 378 -7.99 25.20 -9.00
C GLU A 378 -7.02 24.01 -9.05
N THR A 379 -6.79 23.37 -7.91
CA THR A 379 -5.91 22.19 -7.83
C THR A 379 -6.41 21.05 -8.71
N LEU A 380 -7.73 20.83 -8.76
CA LEU A 380 -8.34 19.82 -9.62
C LEU A 380 -8.09 20.13 -11.10
N LEU A 381 -8.25 21.40 -11.50
CA LEU A 381 -8.00 21.85 -12.87
C LEU A 381 -6.51 21.75 -13.23
N GLN A 382 -5.61 22.23 -12.37
CA GLN A 382 -4.16 22.16 -12.61
C GLN A 382 -3.67 20.71 -12.63
N SER A 383 -4.25 19.83 -11.80
CA SER A 383 -3.98 18.39 -11.87
C SER A 383 -4.35 17.80 -13.22
N ALA A 384 -5.37 18.32 -13.91
CA ALA A 384 -5.71 17.88 -15.26
C ALA A 384 -4.77 18.50 -16.31
N ILE A 385 -4.41 19.78 -16.18
CA ILE A 385 -3.62 20.52 -17.17
C ILE A 385 -2.13 20.13 -17.14
N GLU A 386 -1.49 20.18 -15.96
CA GLU A 386 -0.03 20.04 -15.84
C GLU A 386 0.48 18.63 -16.16
N GLY A 387 -0.38 17.62 -16.09
CA GLY A 387 -0.03 16.24 -16.49
C GLY A 387 -0.02 15.99 -17.99
N HIS A 388 -0.46 16.95 -18.82
CA HIS A 388 -0.42 16.79 -20.27
C HIS A 388 0.98 17.05 -20.85
N VAL A 389 1.56 16.02 -21.49
CA VAL A 389 2.87 16.11 -22.13
C VAL A 389 2.73 16.36 -23.63
N LEU A 390 3.23 17.51 -24.10
CA LEU A 390 3.30 17.82 -25.53
C LEU A 390 4.44 17.05 -26.20
N VAL A 391 4.14 15.85 -26.70
CA VAL A 391 5.14 14.96 -27.32
C VAL A 391 5.58 15.38 -28.72
N LYS A 392 4.75 16.12 -29.45
CA LYS A 392 5.02 16.56 -30.82
C LYS A 392 4.25 17.84 -31.16
N ASN A 393 4.93 18.83 -31.72
CA ASN A 393 4.33 20.04 -32.27
C ASN A 393 5.05 20.37 -33.59
N VAL A 394 4.32 20.34 -34.71
CA VAL A 394 4.87 20.56 -36.05
C VAL A 394 4.18 21.78 -36.65
N GLU A 395 4.94 22.64 -37.33
CA GLU A 395 4.42 23.84 -38.01
C GLU A 395 3.60 24.78 -37.11
N GLY A 396 3.83 24.76 -35.79
CA GLY A 396 3.11 25.61 -34.84
C GLY A 396 1.62 25.26 -34.73
N ALA A 397 1.25 23.99 -34.92
CA ALA A 397 -0.13 23.51 -34.78
C ALA A 397 -0.76 23.84 -33.41
N LEU A 398 0.03 23.85 -32.34
CA LEU A 398 -0.37 24.33 -31.01
C LEU A 398 0.47 25.54 -30.57
N PRO A 399 -0.11 26.50 -29.82
CA PRO A 399 -1.51 26.54 -29.36
C PRO A 399 -2.48 26.94 -30.48
N LEU A 400 -3.71 26.42 -30.40
CA LEU A 400 -4.78 26.81 -31.32
C LEU A 400 -5.04 28.32 -31.21
N GLN A 401 -5.26 28.96 -32.36
CA GLN A 401 -5.62 30.37 -32.46
C GLN A 401 -7.14 30.49 -32.58
N THR A 402 -7.63 30.92 -33.75
CA THR A 402 -9.06 31.08 -34.05
C THR A 402 -9.44 30.22 -35.25
N PRO A 403 -9.45 28.88 -35.14
CA PRO A 403 -9.84 28.01 -36.24
C PRO A 403 -11.30 28.28 -36.63
N GLN A 404 -11.58 28.34 -37.94
CA GLN A 404 -12.95 28.54 -38.45
C GLN A 404 -13.83 27.29 -38.29
N LEU A 405 -13.21 26.11 -38.28
CA LEU A 405 -13.85 24.81 -38.08
C LEU A 405 -12.97 23.97 -37.15
N LEU A 406 -13.58 23.39 -36.12
CA LEU A 406 -12.94 22.41 -35.24
C LEU A 406 -13.71 21.08 -35.37
N SER A 407 -13.02 20.04 -35.83
CA SER A 407 -13.56 18.69 -35.91
C SER A 407 -12.89 17.82 -34.84
N VAL A 408 -13.70 17.20 -33.99
CA VAL A 408 -13.25 16.34 -32.90
C VAL A 408 -13.60 14.89 -33.25
N PHE A 409 -12.62 13.98 -33.13
CA PHE A 409 -12.74 12.59 -33.55
C PHE A 409 -12.31 11.64 -32.43
N GLY A 410 -12.97 10.48 -32.33
CA GLY A 410 -12.63 9.41 -31.39
C GLY A 410 -13.66 9.22 -30.27
N TYR A 411 -13.77 7.99 -29.76
CA TYR A 411 -14.69 7.64 -28.67
C TYR A 411 -14.34 8.36 -27.36
N ASP A 412 -13.05 8.56 -27.09
CA ASP A 412 -12.52 9.20 -25.88
C ASP A 412 -12.93 10.68 -25.73
N ALA A 413 -13.34 11.34 -26.82
CA ALA A 413 -13.78 12.72 -26.81
C ALA A 413 -15.30 12.88 -26.53
N ARG A 414 -16.03 11.77 -26.38
CA ARG A 414 -17.47 11.75 -26.11
C ARG A 414 -17.71 11.46 -24.64
#